data_AF-A0A6I2XSA6-F1
#
_entry.id   AF-A0A6I2XSA6-F1
#
_cell.length_a   1.000
_cell.length_b   1.000
_cell.length_c   1.000
_cell.angle_alpha   90.00
_cell.angle_beta   90.00
_cell.angle_gamma   90.00
#
_symmetry.space_group_name_H-M   'P 1'
#
loop_
_entity.id
_entity.type
_entity.pdbx_description
1 polymer ?
#
loop_
_entity_poly.entity_id
_entity_poly.type
_entity_poly.pdbx_seq_one_letter_code
_entity_poly.pdbx_strand_id
1 'polypeptide(L)'
;MRGNKMRLSLGRSAAPLAFGLVLAGGLAGCGGATTSITGSTLAPSPTVTVDRKADWTGTDTCAGGGVCAVGDTGPGGGTVFYVANPDESWGNYLEAAPGGWNGTDEDPNAKWCSKGLDSFYLSSGIGSGYANTVEMGIWCDNANVARSYKGGGKSDWFLPSIDELNEFYEQRETVGGFGDGSYWSSSMNLLGDAWCQRFSDGDQSFYGTQRVGRGIRPVRMF
;
A
#
# COMPACT_ATOMS: atom_id res chain seq x y z
N MET A 1 27.75 -44.34 -26.36
CA MET A 1 26.27 -44.32 -26.14
C MET A 1 25.94 -42.95 -25.58
N ARG A 2 25.62 -41.96 -26.42
CA ARG A 2 24.25 -41.54 -26.80
C ARG A 2 23.33 -41.37 -25.58
N GLY A 3 22.91 -40.12 -25.33
CA GLY A 3 21.91 -39.80 -24.32
C GLY A 3 21.51 -38.33 -24.29
N ASN A 4 21.24 -37.74 -25.47
CA ASN A 4 20.60 -36.43 -25.60
C ASN A 4 19.18 -36.52 -25.01
N LYS A 5 18.79 -35.65 -24.07
CA LYS A 5 17.38 -35.52 -23.65
C LYS A 5 16.92 -34.08 -23.84
N MET A 6 16.37 -33.84 -25.03
CA MET A 6 15.34 -32.82 -25.26
C MET A 6 14.18 -33.05 -24.29
N ARG A 7 13.70 -31.98 -23.65
CA ARG A 7 12.34 -31.94 -23.11
C ARG A 7 11.52 -30.93 -23.91
N LEU A 8 10.47 -31.49 -24.50
CA LEU A 8 9.47 -30.90 -25.37
C LEU A 8 8.54 -30.00 -24.52
N SER A 9 8.47 -28.71 -24.83
CA SER A 9 7.45 -27.81 -24.28
C SER A 9 6.22 -27.86 -25.19
N LEU A 10 5.15 -28.50 -24.71
CA LEU A 10 3.84 -28.51 -25.35
C LEU A 10 3.05 -27.28 -24.88
N GLY A 11 2.75 -26.39 -25.81
CA GLY A 11 1.89 -25.24 -25.58
C GLY A 11 0.43 -25.63 -25.33
N ARG A 12 -0.25 -24.84 -24.50
CA ARG A 12 -1.71 -24.76 -24.48
C ARG A 12 -2.13 -23.31 -24.31
N SER A 13 -2.59 -22.75 -25.43
CA SER A 13 -3.31 -21.49 -25.54
C SER A 13 -4.65 -21.58 -24.83
N ALA A 14 -4.97 -20.61 -23.98
CA ALA A 14 -6.28 -20.45 -23.37
C ALA A 14 -6.96 -19.23 -24.01
N ALA A 15 -8.03 -19.47 -24.78
CA ALA A 15 -8.93 -18.45 -25.29
C ALA A 15 -10.08 -18.22 -24.29
N PRO A 16 -10.58 -16.98 -24.10
CA PRO A 16 -11.74 -16.75 -23.27
C PRO A 16 -13.05 -17.03 -24.04
N LEU A 17 -14.01 -17.61 -23.30
CA LEU A 17 -15.37 -17.94 -23.72
C LEU A 17 -16.23 -16.67 -23.82
N ALA A 18 -16.80 -16.41 -25.00
CA ALA A 18 -17.85 -15.41 -25.18
C ALA A 18 -19.23 -16.10 -25.12
N PHE A 19 -20.05 -15.71 -24.14
CA PHE A 19 -21.45 -16.11 -24.04
C PHE A 19 -22.27 -15.30 -25.06
N GLY A 20 -22.81 -15.98 -26.07
CA GLY A 20 -23.80 -15.44 -27.00
C GLY A 20 -25.14 -16.13 -26.81
N LEU A 21 -26.16 -15.39 -26.38
CA LEU A 21 -27.55 -15.82 -26.47
C LEU A 21 -28.42 -14.61 -26.83
N VAL A 22 -28.80 -14.50 -28.11
CA VAL A 22 -30.03 -13.82 -28.51
C VAL A 22 -30.71 -14.69 -29.56
N LEU A 23 -31.90 -15.18 -29.22
CA LEU A 23 -32.77 -15.96 -30.09
C LEU A 23 -33.25 -15.11 -31.27
N ALA A 24 -33.17 -15.69 -32.47
CA ALA A 24 -33.95 -15.27 -33.62
C ALA A 24 -35.30 -16.00 -33.63
N GLY A 25 -36.39 -15.29 -33.93
CA GLY A 25 -37.66 -15.91 -34.29
C GLY A 25 -38.80 -14.90 -34.44
N GLY A 26 -39.41 -14.84 -35.63
CA GLY A 26 -40.78 -14.35 -35.80
C GLY A 26 -41.04 -13.47 -37.02
N LEU A 27 -41.40 -14.09 -38.15
CA LEU A 27 -41.77 -13.50 -39.44
C LEU A 27 -43.18 -12.85 -39.47
N ALA A 28 -43.38 -11.86 -40.34
CA ALA A 28 -44.51 -11.67 -41.30
C ALA A 28 -44.69 -10.16 -41.64
N GLY A 29 -44.82 -9.67 -42.88
CA GLY A 29 -44.90 -10.28 -44.20
C GLY A 29 -45.23 -9.21 -45.26
N CYS A 30 -45.12 -9.64 -46.52
CA CYS A 30 -45.74 -9.14 -47.77
C CYS A 30 -45.50 -7.71 -48.29
N GLY A 31 -45.07 -7.64 -49.57
CA GLY A 31 -45.43 -6.54 -50.47
C GLY A 31 -44.24 -5.75 -51.00
N GLY A 32 -43.80 -6.06 -52.21
CA GLY A 32 -42.78 -5.28 -52.91
C GLY A 32 -43.29 -3.89 -53.32
N ALA A 33 -42.40 -2.92 -53.27
CA ALA A 33 -42.44 -1.74 -54.12
C ALA A 33 -41.00 -1.23 -54.30
N THR A 34 -40.49 -1.36 -55.52
CA THR A 34 -39.28 -0.68 -56.00
C THR A 34 -39.51 0.83 -55.95
N THR A 35 -38.69 1.54 -55.16
CA THR A 35 -38.53 2.99 -55.30
C THR A 35 -37.04 3.33 -55.28
N SER A 36 -36.62 3.94 -56.38
CA SER A 36 -35.27 4.42 -56.65
C SER A 36 -34.90 5.50 -55.64
N ILE A 37 -33.82 5.29 -54.88
CA ILE A 37 -33.20 6.33 -54.05
C ILE A 37 -31.85 6.71 -54.64
N THR A 38 -31.80 7.98 -54.99
CA THR A 38 -30.71 8.79 -55.50
C THR A 38 -29.45 8.66 -54.65
N GLY A 39 -28.30 8.59 -55.32
CA GLY A 39 -26.99 8.49 -54.68
C GLY A 39 -26.70 9.65 -53.74
N SER A 40 -26.32 9.33 -52.51
CA SER A 40 -25.79 10.27 -51.53
C SER A 40 -24.33 9.91 -51.29
N THR A 41 -23.43 10.79 -51.73
CA THR A 41 -21.98 10.64 -51.54
C THR A 41 -21.65 10.89 -50.07
N LEU A 42 -21.25 9.83 -49.35
CA LEU A 42 -20.74 9.95 -47.98
C LEU A 42 -19.38 10.67 -48.01
N ALA A 43 -19.26 11.76 -47.25
CA ALA A 43 -17.99 12.40 -46.95
C ALA A 43 -17.11 11.44 -46.12
N PRO A 44 -15.77 11.41 -46.32
CA PRO A 44 -14.91 10.55 -45.53
C PRO A 44 -14.91 10.97 -44.05
N SER A 45 -15.10 10.00 -43.15
CA SER A 45 -14.98 10.18 -41.69
C SER A 45 -13.64 10.84 -41.31
N PRO A 46 -13.60 11.70 -40.29
CA PRO A 46 -12.34 12.20 -39.76
C PRO A 46 -11.53 11.02 -39.21
N THR A 47 -10.34 10.82 -39.76
CA THR A 47 -9.37 9.87 -39.22
C THR A 47 -8.80 10.49 -37.95
N VAL A 48 -9.16 9.96 -36.78
CA VAL A 48 -8.48 10.30 -35.53
C VAL A 48 -7.09 9.66 -35.56
N THR A 49 -6.08 10.43 -35.99
CA THR A 49 -4.69 10.05 -35.81
C THR A 49 -4.36 10.17 -34.32
N VAL A 50 -4.34 9.04 -33.61
CA VAL A 50 -3.70 8.99 -32.29
C VAL A 50 -2.20 9.13 -32.54
N ASP A 51 -1.71 10.36 -32.40
CA ASP A 51 -0.29 10.64 -32.41
C ASP A 51 0.33 9.98 -31.17
N ARG A 52 0.91 8.78 -31.34
CA ARG A 52 1.66 8.11 -30.27
C ARG A 52 3.03 8.76 -30.12
N LYS A 53 3.06 10.07 -29.91
CA LYS A 53 4.25 10.80 -29.47
C LYS A 53 4.14 11.07 -27.97
N ALA A 54 4.01 10.00 -27.20
CA ALA A 54 4.53 9.95 -25.85
C ALA A 54 5.64 8.90 -25.86
N ASP A 55 6.86 9.41 -25.97
CA ASP A 55 8.10 8.73 -25.70
C ASP A 55 8.02 8.13 -24.28
N TRP A 56 7.71 6.84 -24.17
CA TRP A 56 7.69 6.13 -22.89
C TRP A 56 9.12 5.75 -22.52
N THR A 57 9.89 6.74 -22.10
CA THR A 57 11.23 6.56 -21.53
C THR A 57 11.38 7.23 -20.17
N GLY A 58 10.29 7.67 -19.54
CA GLY A 58 10.28 8.03 -18.12
C GLY A 58 10.19 6.75 -17.28
N THR A 59 11.23 6.46 -16.50
CA THR A 59 11.08 5.60 -15.33
C THR A 59 10.11 6.31 -14.40
N ASP A 60 8.98 5.66 -14.08
CA ASP A 60 8.02 6.22 -13.14
C ASP A 60 8.76 6.56 -11.83
N THR A 61 8.45 7.71 -11.24
CA THR A 61 8.93 8.04 -9.88
C THR A 61 8.38 7.02 -8.88
N CYS A 62 9.00 6.85 -7.72
CA CYS A 62 8.48 5.98 -6.65
C CYS A 62 7.00 6.27 -6.34
N ALA A 63 6.64 7.55 -6.15
CA ALA A 63 5.25 7.98 -5.94
C ALA A 63 4.29 7.61 -7.09
N GLY A 64 4.82 7.50 -8.31
CA GLY A 64 4.10 7.10 -9.52
C GLY A 64 4.03 5.59 -9.76
N GLY A 65 4.60 4.76 -8.87
CA GLY A 65 4.63 3.30 -9.01
C GLY A 65 5.92 2.74 -9.60
N GLY A 66 6.96 3.55 -9.72
CA GLY A 66 8.30 3.07 -10.07
C GLY A 66 9.04 2.41 -8.91
N VAL A 67 10.30 2.05 -9.16
CA VAL A 67 11.20 1.52 -8.12
C VAL A 67 11.52 2.61 -7.11
N CYS A 68 11.48 2.26 -5.82
CA CYS A 68 11.76 3.19 -4.73
C CYS A 68 13.12 2.91 -4.09
N ALA A 69 13.74 3.98 -3.59
CA ALA A 69 14.87 3.96 -2.69
C ALA A 69 14.51 4.65 -1.35
N VAL A 70 15.32 4.41 -0.31
CA VAL A 70 15.20 5.15 0.95
C VAL A 70 15.38 6.65 0.69
N GLY A 71 14.47 7.46 1.24
CA GLY A 71 14.40 8.90 1.02
C GLY A 71 13.45 9.34 -0.08
N ASP A 72 12.99 8.43 -0.95
CA ASP A 72 12.01 8.77 -1.98
C ASP A 72 10.64 9.10 -1.39
N THR A 73 9.86 9.91 -2.11
CA THR A 73 8.44 10.08 -1.81
C THR A 73 7.65 8.88 -2.32
N GLY A 74 6.96 8.19 -1.41
CA GLY A 74 6.09 7.06 -1.72
C GLY A 74 4.70 7.48 -2.23
N PRO A 75 3.87 6.51 -2.67
CA PRO A 75 2.53 6.78 -3.20
C PRO A 75 1.54 7.38 -2.19
N GLY A 76 1.82 7.27 -0.89
CA GLY A 76 1.08 7.93 0.18
C GLY A 76 1.53 9.37 0.45
N GLY A 77 2.55 9.86 -0.26
CA GLY A 77 3.19 11.14 0.03
C GLY A 77 4.09 11.09 1.27
N GLY A 78 4.38 9.89 1.78
CA GLY A 78 5.35 9.67 2.85
C GLY A 78 6.77 9.57 2.32
N THR A 79 7.74 9.50 3.23
CA THR A 79 9.14 9.22 2.87
C THR A 79 9.42 7.73 3.04
N VAL A 80 9.94 7.08 2.00
CA VAL A 80 10.35 5.67 2.05
C VAL A 80 11.52 5.54 3.01
N PHE A 81 11.38 4.70 4.03
CA PHE A 81 12.42 4.46 5.04
C PHE A 81 12.93 3.03 5.03
N TYR A 82 12.26 2.11 4.33
CA TYR A 82 12.70 0.73 4.22
C TYR A 82 12.39 0.17 2.83
N VAL A 83 13.37 -0.55 2.28
CA VAL A 83 13.26 -1.33 1.05
C VAL A 83 13.47 -2.79 1.42
N ALA A 84 12.45 -3.61 1.18
CA ALA A 84 12.44 -5.01 1.52
C ALA A 84 13.37 -5.83 0.61
N ASN A 85 13.72 -7.02 1.10
CA ASN A 85 14.22 -8.04 0.21
C ASN A 85 13.10 -8.47 -0.77
N PRO A 86 13.44 -8.96 -1.97
CA PRO A 86 12.45 -9.50 -2.89
C PRO A 86 11.60 -10.61 -2.26
N ASP A 87 10.35 -10.74 -2.71
CA ASP A 87 9.38 -11.79 -2.36
C ASP A 87 8.79 -11.73 -0.94
N GLU A 88 8.95 -10.60 -0.24
CA GLU A 88 8.22 -10.36 1.01
C GLU A 88 6.70 -10.30 0.77
N SER A 89 5.95 -11.07 1.56
CA SER A 89 4.50 -11.24 1.36
C SER A 89 3.66 -10.00 1.72
N TRP A 90 4.25 -9.04 2.45
CA TRP A 90 3.59 -7.84 2.93
C TRP A 90 3.82 -6.60 2.04
N GLY A 91 4.77 -6.65 1.10
CA GLY A 91 5.11 -5.52 0.22
C GLY A 91 6.60 -5.36 0.02
N ASN A 92 6.99 -4.37 -0.78
CA ASN A 92 8.40 -4.11 -1.11
C ASN A 92 8.95 -2.91 -0.35
N TYR A 93 8.09 -2.01 0.12
CA TYR A 93 8.52 -0.74 0.70
C TYR A 93 7.70 -0.39 1.94
N LEU A 94 8.34 0.34 2.85
CA LEU A 94 7.65 1.08 3.90
C LEU A 94 7.89 2.57 3.72
N GLU A 95 6.81 3.34 3.72
CA GLU A 95 6.84 4.81 3.80
C GLU A 95 6.30 5.30 5.13
N ALA A 96 6.86 6.39 5.62
CA ALA A 96 6.42 7.05 6.82
C ALA A 96 5.69 8.35 6.52
N ALA A 97 4.64 8.64 7.29
CA ALA A 97 3.98 9.93 7.25
C ALA A 97 4.99 11.06 7.51
N PRO A 98 4.89 12.20 6.81
CA PRO A 98 5.84 13.29 6.94
C PRO A 98 5.76 13.97 8.32
N GLY A 99 6.78 14.77 8.63
CA GLY A 99 6.71 15.79 9.68
C GLY A 99 5.41 16.59 9.60
N GLY A 100 4.72 16.71 10.74
CA GLY A 100 3.45 17.41 10.85
C GLY A 100 2.26 16.85 10.06
N TRP A 101 2.25 15.53 9.85
CA TRP A 101 1.13 14.80 9.24
C TRP A 101 -0.23 15.03 9.93
N ASN A 102 -0.22 15.45 11.21
CA ASN A 102 -1.40 15.76 12.01
C ASN A 102 -1.71 17.28 12.07
N GLY A 103 -1.00 18.11 11.30
CA GLY A 103 -1.18 19.56 11.26
C GLY A 103 -0.45 20.35 12.36
N THR A 104 0.46 19.71 13.09
CA THR A 104 1.32 20.37 14.10
C THR A 104 2.79 20.08 13.83
N ASP A 105 3.72 20.87 14.37
CA ASP A 105 5.16 20.65 14.14
C ASP A 105 5.71 19.37 14.80
N GLU A 106 5.01 18.86 15.81
CA GLU A 106 5.36 17.63 16.54
C GLU A 106 4.34 16.51 16.30
N ASP A 107 4.80 15.27 16.37
CA ASP A 107 3.91 14.11 16.35
C ASP A 107 3.02 14.07 17.59
N PRO A 108 1.74 13.66 17.46
CA PRO A 108 0.85 13.60 18.58
C PRO A 108 1.23 12.46 19.53
N ASN A 109 1.16 12.75 20.84
CA ASN A 109 1.32 11.74 21.87
C ASN A 109 -0.02 11.05 22.15
N ALA A 110 -0.05 9.71 22.09
CA ALA A 110 -1.22 8.92 22.45
C ALA A 110 -0.86 7.81 23.44
N LYS A 111 -1.83 7.44 24.29
CA LYS A 111 -1.72 6.23 25.11
C LYS A 111 -1.71 5.01 24.20
N TRP A 112 -0.99 3.96 24.59
CA TRP A 112 -0.89 2.78 23.76
C TRP A 112 -2.21 2.03 23.67
N CYS A 113 -2.77 1.63 24.80
CA CYS A 113 -4.12 1.09 24.83
C CYS A 113 -4.82 1.45 26.14
N SER A 114 -6.14 1.59 26.07
CA SER A 114 -6.98 1.88 27.25
C SER A 114 -7.35 0.61 28.03
N LYS A 115 -7.08 -0.57 27.47
CA LYS A 115 -7.38 -1.91 28.00
C LYS A 115 -6.08 -2.72 28.10
N GLY A 116 -5.99 -3.62 29.07
CA GLY A 116 -4.96 -4.67 29.06
C GLY A 116 -5.27 -5.66 27.94
N LEU A 117 -4.26 -6.04 27.17
CA LEU A 117 -4.38 -6.90 25.98
C LEU A 117 -3.69 -8.25 26.23
N ASP A 118 -3.86 -8.80 27.43
CA ASP A 118 -3.11 -9.95 27.97
C ASP A 118 -3.22 -11.26 27.15
N SER A 119 -4.04 -11.26 26.09
CA SER A 119 -4.32 -12.42 25.23
C SER A 119 -3.94 -12.22 23.75
N PHE A 120 -3.34 -11.09 23.38
CA PHE A 120 -2.95 -10.81 22.00
C PHE A 120 -1.49 -11.18 21.73
N TYR A 121 -1.22 -11.69 20.53
CA TYR A 121 0.13 -11.83 20.01
C TYR A 121 0.37 -10.75 18.96
N LEU A 122 1.03 -9.66 19.36
CA LEU A 122 1.38 -8.55 18.48
C LEU A 122 2.88 -8.62 18.18
N SER A 123 3.22 -9.15 17.00
CA SER A 123 4.58 -9.55 16.61
C SER A 123 5.54 -8.36 16.53
N SER A 124 6.85 -8.61 16.68
CA SER A 124 7.89 -7.59 16.50
C SER A 124 8.32 -7.38 15.05
N GLY A 125 8.23 -8.43 14.23
CA GLY A 125 8.89 -8.53 12.92
C GLY A 125 8.54 -7.43 11.92
N ILE A 126 9.45 -7.20 10.97
CA ILE A 126 9.18 -6.38 9.78
C ILE A 126 8.02 -6.99 8.98
N GLY A 127 7.09 -6.14 8.54
CA GLY A 127 5.86 -6.53 7.84
C GLY A 127 4.68 -6.83 8.78
N SER A 128 4.89 -6.88 10.09
CA SER A 128 3.82 -7.22 11.05
C SER A 128 3.01 -6.02 11.54
N GLY A 129 3.49 -4.79 11.35
CA GLY A 129 2.84 -3.62 11.93
C GLY A 129 1.40 -3.42 11.46
N TYR A 130 1.11 -3.70 10.19
CA TYR A 130 -0.25 -3.60 9.66
C TYR A 130 -1.21 -4.58 10.34
N ALA A 131 -0.83 -5.86 10.41
CA ALA A 131 -1.64 -6.89 11.04
C ALA A 131 -1.85 -6.61 12.54
N ASN A 132 -0.79 -6.22 13.25
CA ASN A 132 -0.88 -5.82 14.65
C ASN A 132 -1.87 -4.65 14.83
N THR A 133 -1.76 -3.62 13.97
CA THR A 133 -2.60 -2.43 14.05
C THR A 133 -4.07 -2.73 13.74
N VAL A 134 -4.34 -3.70 12.85
CA VAL A 134 -5.72 -4.19 12.60
C VAL A 134 -6.30 -4.81 13.86
N GLU A 135 -5.57 -5.70 14.53
CA GLU A 135 -6.02 -6.33 15.79
C GLU A 135 -6.21 -5.30 16.91
N MET A 136 -5.29 -4.35 17.03
CA MET A 136 -5.36 -3.27 18.02
C MET A 136 -6.50 -2.29 17.76
N GLY A 137 -6.86 -2.01 16.50
CA GLY A 137 -7.84 -0.98 16.13
C GLY A 137 -9.23 -1.16 16.73
N ILE A 138 -9.56 -2.37 17.19
CA ILE A 138 -10.81 -2.67 17.89
C ILE A 138 -10.81 -2.05 19.30
N TRP A 139 -9.66 -1.97 19.95
CA TRP A 139 -9.56 -1.70 21.40
C TRP A 139 -8.65 -0.52 21.78
N CYS A 140 -7.78 -0.07 20.87
CA CYS A 140 -6.69 0.85 21.18
C CYS A 140 -6.73 2.10 20.30
N ASP A 141 -6.72 3.26 20.95
CA ASP A 141 -6.87 4.56 20.29
C ASP A 141 -5.65 4.92 19.44
N ASN A 142 -4.42 4.51 19.81
CA ASN A 142 -3.21 4.82 19.03
C ASN A 142 -3.22 4.20 17.62
N ALA A 143 -3.70 2.96 17.50
CA ALA A 143 -3.86 2.27 16.25
C ALA A 143 -4.88 3.01 15.39
N ASN A 144 -5.96 3.48 16.00
CA ASN A 144 -6.97 4.28 15.32
C ASN A 144 -6.46 5.66 14.89
N VAL A 145 -5.61 6.30 15.70
CA VAL A 145 -4.91 7.54 15.33
C VAL A 145 -4.08 7.31 14.07
N ALA A 146 -3.24 6.27 14.04
CA ALA A 146 -2.42 5.97 12.86
C ALA A 146 -3.28 5.63 11.62
N ARG A 147 -4.30 4.78 11.78
CA ARG A 147 -5.23 4.39 10.70
C ARG A 147 -6.10 5.53 10.19
N SER A 148 -6.32 6.56 11.00
CA SER A 148 -7.14 7.72 10.62
C SER A 148 -6.43 8.62 9.61
N TYR A 149 -5.11 8.58 9.55
CA TYR A 149 -4.33 9.34 8.58
C TYR A 149 -4.71 8.94 7.14
N LYS A 150 -4.81 9.95 6.27
CA LYS A 150 -5.23 9.82 4.85
C LYS A 150 -4.24 10.46 3.87
N GLY A 151 -2.95 10.49 4.23
CA GLY A 151 -1.88 10.97 3.34
C GLY A 151 -1.98 10.33 1.96
N GLY A 152 -1.85 11.15 0.90
CA GLY A 152 -1.93 10.69 -0.49
C GLY A 152 -3.27 10.05 -0.88
N GLY A 153 -4.35 10.29 -0.10
CA GLY A 153 -5.64 9.63 -0.30
C GLY A 153 -5.67 8.14 0.06
N LYS A 154 -4.63 7.65 0.76
CA LYS A 154 -4.49 6.24 1.15
C LYS A 154 -5.20 5.96 2.48
N SER A 155 -5.62 4.72 2.72
CA SER A 155 -6.41 4.33 3.90
C SER A 155 -5.79 3.21 4.74
N ASP A 156 -4.67 2.68 4.29
CA ASP A 156 -3.91 1.53 4.77
C ASP A 156 -2.69 1.95 5.60
N TRP A 157 -2.74 3.13 6.22
CA TRP A 157 -1.77 3.59 7.20
C TRP A 157 -1.93 2.84 8.53
N PHE A 158 -0.83 2.58 9.22
CA PHE A 158 -0.79 1.78 10.44
C PHE A 158 0.33 2.21 11.40
N LEU A 159 0.33 1.63 12.62
CA LEU A 159 1.37 1.85 13.63
C LEU A 159 2.49 0.80 13.43
N PRO A 160 3.75 1.21 13.20
CA PRO A 160 4.84 0.26 12.90
C PRO A 160 5.02 -0.77 14.01
N SER A 161 5.42 -1.99 13.67
CA SER A 161 5.98 -2.95 14.65
C SER A 161 7.29 -2.42 15.23
N ILE A 162 7.82 -3.05 16.29
CA ILE A 162 9.05 -2.56 16.92
C ILE A 162 10.28 -2.72 16.00
N ASP A 163 10.32 -3.75 15.15
CA ASP A 163 11.42 -3.92 14.20
C ASP A 163 11.29 -2.92 13.03
N GLU A 164 10.07 -2.62 12.58
CA GLU A 164 9.82 -1.53 11.60
C GLU A 164 10.16 -0.16 12.19
N LEU A 165 9.84 0.07 13.46
CA LEU A 165 10.16 1.30 14.17
C LEU A 165 11.69 1.46 14.33
N ASN A 166 12.43 0.37 14.41
CA ASN A 166 13.88 0.41 14.42
C ASN A 166 14.46 0.87 13.09
N GLU A 167 14.03 0.27 11.98
CA GLU A 167 14.40 0.74 10.63
C GLU A 167 14.03 2.22 10.45
N PHE A 168 12.90 2.61 11.04
CA PHE A 168 12.45 3.98 11.00
C PHE A 168 13.34 4.94 11.80
N TYR A 169 13.83 4.53 12.98
CA TYR A 169 14.80 5.27 13.78
C TYR A 169 16.16 5.41 13.08
N GLU A 170 16.62 4.35 12.39
CA GLU A 170 17.86 4.38 11.60
C GLU A 170 17.77 5.43 10.48
N GLN A 171 16.58 5.65 9.91
CA GLN A 171 16.33 6.65 8.86
C GLN A 171 15.74 7.97 9.38
N ARG A 172 15.75 8.23 10.69
CA ARG A 172 15.08 9.40 11.28
C ARG A 172 15.57 10.75 10.74
N GLU A 173 16.84 10.85 10.35
CA GLU A 173 17.39 12.08 9.75
C GLU A 173 16.89 12.28 8.32
N THR A 174 16.76 11.18 7.56
CA THR A 174 16.23 11.18 6.19
C THR A 174 14.74 11.55 6.17
N VAL A 175 13.95 10.99 7.09
CA VAL A 175 12.51 11.24 7.15
C VAL A 175 12.19 12.59 7.81
N GLY A 176 12.92 12.95 8.87
CA GLY A 176 12.83 14.23 9.56
C GLY A 176 11.55 14.45 10.39
N GLY A 177 11.53 15.56 11.13
CA GLY A 177 10.36 16.01 11.89
C GLY A 177 10.02 15.17 13.12
N PHE A 178 11.00 14.47 13.71
CA PHE A 178 10.82 13.73 14.96
C PHE A 178 11.18 14.59 16.16
N GLY A 179 10.50 14.32 17.28
CA GLY A 179 11.00 14.72 18.59
C GLY A 179 11.95 13.67 19.18
N ASP A 180 12.68 14.07 20.24
CA ASP A 180 13.64 13.19 20.94
C ASP A 180 12.97 12.14 21.84
N GLY A 181 11.64 12.19 21.96
CA GLY A 181 10.85 11.33 22.83
C GLY A 181 10.79 9.87 22.39
N SER A 182 10.07 9.07 23.18
CA SER A 182 9.73 7.71 22.78
C SER A 182 8.52 7.70 21.86
N TYR A 183 8.51 6.75 20.95
CA TYR A 183 7.42 6.44 20.03
C TYR A 183 6.89 5.04 20.30
N TRP A 184 5.58 4.89 20.31
CA TRP A 184 4.95 3.58 20.46
C TRP A 184 5.08 2.77 19.17
N SER A 185 5.37 1.48 19.29
CA SER A 185 5.16 0.52 18.19
C SER A 185 3.82 -0.20 18.37
N SER A 186 3.42 -1.05 17.44
CA SER A 186 2.25 -1.94 17.54
C SER A 186 2.58 -3.28 18.19
N SER A 187 3.83 -3.51 18.59
CA SER A 187 4.30 -4.80 19.11
C SER A 187 4.13 -4.93 20.63
N MET A 188 4.01 -6.17 21.08
CA MET A 188 3.84 -6.53 22.48
C MET A 188 4.78 -7.68 22.87
N ASN A 189 5.25 -7.69 24.12
CA ASN A 189 6.00 -8.84 24.65
C ASN A 189 5.04 -9.96 25.12
N LEU A 190 5.59 -11.11 25.52
CA LEU A 190 4.79 -12.25 25.99
C LEU A 190 4.05 -12.00 27.33
N LEU A 191 4.32 -10.89 28.01
CA LEU A 191 3.71 -10.52 29.28
C LEU A 191 2.57 -9.50 29.11
N GLY A 192 2.29 -9.07 27.88
CA GLY A 192 1.28 -8.05 27.63
C GLY A 192 1.82 -6.61 27.65
N ASP A 193 3.13 -6.40 27.72
CA ASP A 193 3.73 -5.06 27.75
C ASP A 193 3.97 -4.51 26.34
N ALA A 194 3.69 -3.23 26.16
CA ALA A 194 3.82 -2.53 24.89
C ALA A 194 5.25 -2.09 24.62
N TRP A 195 5.75 -2.31 23.40
CA TRP A 195 7.07 -1.84 22.99
C TRP A 195 7.05 -0.39 22.51
N CYS A 196 8.13 0.33 22.82
CA CYS A 196 8.42 1.65 22.30
C CYS A 196 9.91 1.82 22.04
N GLN A 197 10.26 2.82 21.25
CA GLN A 197 11.65 3.18 20.97
C GLN A 197 11.87 4.67 21.20
N ARG A 198 12.96 5.05 21.86
CA ARG A 198 13.36 6.44 22.08
C ARG A 198 14.15 6.97 20.89
N PHE A 199 13.75 8.12 20.36
CA PHE A 199 14.36 8.69 19.16
C PHE A 199 15.60 9.56 19.44
N SER A 200 15.93 9.81 20.71
CA SER A 200 17.18 10.47 21.10
C SER A 200 18.41 9.56 21.02
N ASP A 201 18.25 8.25 21.26
CA ASP A 201 19.36 7.31 21.42
C ASP A 201 19.10 5.91 20.84
N GLY A 202 17.89 5.62 20.36
CA GLY A 202 17.50 4.35 19.76
C GLY A 202 17.09 3.28 20.77
N ASP A 203 17.07 3.59 22.06
CA ASP A 203 16.77 2.63 23.13
C ASP A 203 15.35 2.07 23.00
N GLN A 204 15.25 0.73 22.96
CA GLN A 204 13.98 0.02 22.94
C GLN A 204 13.62 -0.46 24.34
N SER A 205 12.38 -0.19 24.73
CA SER A 205 11.86 -0.54 26.05
C SER A 205 10.41 -0.97 25.95
N PHE A 206 9.96 -1.79 26.90
CA PHE A 206 8.56 -2.17 27.03
C PHE A 206 7.97 -1.71 28.36
N TYR A 207 6.68 -1.38 28.34
CA TYR A 207 5.99 -0.88 29.53
C TYR A 207 4.62 -1.53 29.68
N GLY A 208 4.36 -2.08 30.87
CA GLY A 208 3.01 -2.50 31.25
C GLY A 208 2.07 -1.32 31.51
N THR A 209 2.62 -0.14 31.82
CA THR A 209 1.84 1.10 31.98
C THR A 209 1.58 1.77 30.62
N GLN A 210 0.66 1.19 29.86
CA GLN A 210 0.21 1.65 28.54
C GLN A 210 -0.57 2.98 28.54
N ARG A 211 -0.57 3.69 29.68
CA ARG A 211 -1.37 4.91 29.94
C ARG A 211 -0.59 6.21 29.75
N VAL A 212 0.71 6.13 29.53
CA VAL A 212 1.55 7.30 29.22
C VAL A 212 1.50 7.57 27.73
N GLY A 213 1.30 8.82 27.36
CA GLY A 213 1.33 9.26 25.97
C GLY A 213 2.75 9.19 25.40
N ARG A 214 2.91 8.58 24.22
CA ARG A 214 4.16 8.59 23.45
C ARG A 214 3.86 8.88 21.98
N GLY A 215 4.89 9.28 21.24
CA GLY A 215 4.75 9.72 19.85
C GLY A 215 4.16 8.64 18.98
N ILE A 216 3.30 9.04 18.05
CA ILE A 216 2.69 8.18 17.04
C ILE A 216 3.02 8.76 15.68
N ARG A 217 3.62 7.96 14.81
CA ARG A 217 3.78 8.30 13.41
C ARG A 217 3.29 7.15 12.52
N PRO A 218 2.26 7.38 11.69
CA PRO A 218 1.75 6.38 10.79
C PRO A 218 2.82 5.97 9.77
N VAL A 219 2.86 4.68 9.45
CA VAL A 219 3.61 4.13 8.33
C VAL A 219 2.67 3.37 7.40
N ARG A 220 3.13 3.07 6.19
CA ARG A 220 2.35 2.35 5.17
C ARG A 220 3.27 1.44 4.37
N MET A 221 2.76 0.26 4.01
CA MET A 221 3.41 -0.72 3.16
C MET A 221 2.85 -0.66 1.74
N PHE A 222 3.68 -0.91 0.72
CA PHE A 222 3.24 -0.98 -0.68
C PHE A 222 4.25 -1.70 -1.59
#